data_AF-A0AAJ5R3D2-F1
#
_entry.id   AF-A0AAJ5R3D2-F1
#
_cell.length_a   1.000
_cell.length_b   1.000
_cell.length_c   1.000
_cell.angle_alpha   90.00
_cell.angle_beta   90.00
_cell.angle_gamma   90.00
#
_symmetry.space_group_name_H-M   'P 1'
#
loop_
_entity.id
_entity.type
_entity.pdbx_description
1 polymer ?
#
loop_
_entity_poly.entity_id
_entity_poly.type
_entity_poly.pdbx_seq_one_letter_code
_entity_poly.pdbx_strand_id
1 'polypeptide(L)'
;MIALSADGKIAAGYSETDSKTIHAIIWSGENWETKTDLGTFKSDNAGSSGIEALSADGTIAVGFSSTDAKGRRAVLWKIIYPAASSESGSNAPNSAHIHLPMQPTQ
;
A
#
# COMPACT_ATOMS: atom_id res chain seq x y z
N MET A 1 -7.38 7.95 8.07
CA MET A 1 -6.71 9.05 7.38
C MET A 1 -5.82 8.51 6.26
N ILE A 2 -5.48 9.36 5.31
CA ILE A 2 -4.68 9.04 4.11
C ILE A 2 -3.62 10.16 3.99
N ALA A 3 -2.40 9.83 3.58
CA ALA A 3 -1.27 10.75 3.45
C ALA A 3 -0.61 10.65 2.07
N LEU A 4 0.09 11.71 1.66
CA LEU A 4 0.83 11.81 0.38
C LEU A 4 2.27 12.28 0.62
N SER A 5 3.21 11.83 -0.21
CA SER A 5 4.54 12.44 -0.32
C SER A 5 4.43 13.85 -0.91
N ALA A 6 5.46 14.67 -0.75
CA ALA A 6 5.46 16.06 -1.21
C ALA A 6 5.34 16.18 -2.74
N ASP A 7 5.85 15.21 -3.49
CA ASP A 7 5.74 15.13 -4.95
C ASP A 7 4.50 14.35 -5.42
N GLY A 8 3.68 13.87 -4.48
CA GLY A 8 2.47 13.10 -4.75
C GLY A 8 2.71 11.68 -5.27
N LYS A 9 3.94 11.24 -5.52
CA LYS A 9 4.20 9.92 -6.14
C LYS A 9 3.90 8.74 -5.22
N ILE A 10 3.90 8.97 -3.91
CA ILE A 10 3.59 7.97 -2.90
C ILE A 10 2.32 8.37 -2.16
N ALA A 11 1.39 7.44 -2.03
CA ALA A 11 0.25 7.56 -1.15
C ALA A 11 0.29 6.48 -0.07
N ALA A 12 -0.27 6.78 1.10
CA ALA A 12 -0.26 5.90 2.26
C ALA A 12 -1.59 5.96 3.01
N GLY A 13 -2.02 4.85 3.59
CA GLY A 13 -3.26 4.79 4.34
C GLY A 13 -3.58 3.40 4.85
N TYR A 14 -4.83 2.99 4.65
CA TYR A 14 -5.32 1.65 4.98
C TYR A 14 -6.10 1.02 3.83
N SER A 15 -6.04 -0.31 3.73
CA SER A 15 -6.86 -1.13 2.84
C SER A 15 -7.54 -2.24 3.65
N GLU A 16 -8.74 -2.61 3.24
CA GLU A 16 -9.33 -3.88 3.65
C GLU A 16 -8.59 -5.02 2.94
N THR A 17 -8.32 -6.09 3.66
CA THR A 17 -7.71 -7.33 3.15
C THR A 17 -8.80 -8.34 2.78
N ASP A 18 -8.42 -9.41 2.10
CA ASP A 18 -9.34 -10.51 1.77
C ASP A 18 -9.96 -11.18 3.02
N SER A 19 -9.29 -11.09 4.17
CA SER A 19 -9.78 -11.57 5.46
C SER A 19 -10.64 -10.55 6.22
N LYS A 20 -11.02 -9.44 5.56
CA LYS A 20 -11.80 -8.32 6.13
C LYS A 20 -11.12 -7.63 7.31
N THR A 21 -9.80 -7.72 7.37
CA THR A 21 -8.98 -6.93 8.30
C THR A 21 -8.51 -5.65 7.62
N ILE A 22 -8.14 -4.65 8.41
CA ILE A 22 -7.62 -3.38 7.89
C ILE A 22 -6.12 -3.35 8.09
N HIS A 23 -5.35 -3.26 7.00
CA HIS A 23 -3.90 -3.12 7.05
C HIS A 23 -3.42 -1.79 6.49
N ALA A 24 -2.30 -1.32 7.04
CA ALA A 24 -1.50 -0.24 6.49
C ALA A 24 -1.04 -0.60 5.07
N ILE A 25 -1.17 0.34 4.15
CA ILE A 25 -0.84 0.14 2.74
C ILE A 25 -0.11 1.34 2.16
N ILE A 26 0.82 1.06 1.24
CA ILE A 26 1.52 2.04 0.41
C ILE A 26 1.13 1.85 -1.03
N TRP A 27 0.81 2.94 -1.71
CA TRP A 27 0.67 2.99 -3.16
C TRP A 27 1.84 3.75 -3.77
N SER A 28 2.47 3.16 -4.77
CA SER A 28 3.67 3.69 -5.43
C SER A 28 3.74 3.24 -6.90
N GLY A 29 4.78 3.65 -7.61
CA GLY A 29 4.94 3.37 -9.04
C GLY A 29 4.14 4.32 -9.92
N GLU A 30 4.25 4.14 -11.23
CA GLU A 30 3.49 4.94 -12.18
C GLU A 30 1.99 4.73 -11.96
N ASN A 31 1.23 5.83 -11.91
CA ASN A 31 -0.21 5.80 -11.62
C ASN A 31 -0.61 5.04 -10.33
N TRP A 32 0.30 4.93 -9.35
CA TRP A 32 0.06 4.23 -8.08
C TRP A 32 -0.32 2.75 -8.24
N GLU A 33 0.17 2.10 -9.30
CA GLU A 33 -0.17 0.71 -9.62
C GLU A 33 0.35 -0.29 -8.58
N THR A 34 1.51 0.00 -7.99
CA THR A 34 2.16 -0.87 -7.00
C THR A 34 1.52 -0.66 -5.63
N LYS A 35 0.80 -1.69 -5.17
CA LYS A 35 0.12 -1.72 -3.88
C LYS A 35 0.88 -2.63 -2.93
N THR A 36 1.43 -2.07 -1.86
CA THR A 36 2.20 -2.82 -0.88
C THR A 36 1.44 -2.85 0.44
N ASP A 37 0.85 -4.00 0.75
CA ASP A 37 0.35 -4.29 2.10
C ASP A 37 1.54 -4.36 3.07
N LEU A 38 1.52 -3.56 4.13
CA LEU A 38 2.55 -3.55 5.16
C LEU A 38 2.25 -4.53 6.30
N GLY A 39 1.06 -5.14 6.30
CA GLY A 39 0.64 -6.10 7.30
C GLY A 39 0.55 -5.50 8.70
N THR A 40 0.65 -6.37 9.69
CA THR A 40 0.75 -6.02 11.10
C THR A 40 2.10 -6.45 11.67
N PHE A 41 2.40 -6.01 12.90
CA PHE A 41 3.61 -6.40 13.64
C PHE A 41 3.34 -7.62 14.53
N LYS A 42 2.27 -8.37 14.26
CA LYS A 42 2.09 -9.70 14.83
C LYS A 42 2.82 -10.74 14.00
N SER A 43 3.33 -11.75 14.69
CA SER A 43 3.93 -12.94 14.07
C SER A 43 2.97 -13.69 13.12
N ASP A 44 1.67 -13.66 13.41
CA ASP A 44 0.62 -14.25 12.57
C ASP A 44 0.03 -13.28 11.54
N ASN A 45 0.57 -12.07 11.44
CA ASN A 45 0.09 -10.97 10.61
C ASN A 45 -1.39 -10.56 10.85
N ALA A 46 -2.05 -11.07 11.88
CA ALA A 46 -3.46 -10.78 12.14
C ALA A 46 -3.68 -9.44 12.84
N GLY A 47 -4.92 -8.94 12.80
CA GLY A 47 -5.32 -7.74 13.52
C GLY A 47 -5.46 -6.53 12.60
N SER A 48 -5.02 -5.35 13.04
CA SER A 48 -5.11 -4.15 12.20
C SER A 48 -3.92 -3.23 12.34
N SER A 49 -3.62 -2.53 11.25
CA SER A 49 -2.63 -1.47 11.19
C SER A 49 -3.14 -0.32 10.34
N GLY A 50 -2.51 0.84 10.50
CA GLY A 50 -2.85 2.04 9.72
C GLY A 50 -1.72 3.06 9.78
N ILE A 51 -1.56 3.80 8.69
CA ILE A 51 -0.59 4.90 8.58
C ILE A 51 -1.26 6.21 8.99
N GLU A 52 -0.58 6.94 9.88
CA GLU A 52 -1.01 8.24 10.40
C GLU A 52 -0.16 9.41 9.85
N ALA A 53 1.03 9.15 9.33
CA ALA A 53 1.81 10.15 8.60
C ALA A 53 2.82 9.51 7.66
N LEU A 54 3.17 10.24 6.61
CA LEU A 54 4.19 9.88 5.63
C LEU A 54 5.19 11.04 5.52
N SER A 55 6.47 10.72 5.42
CA SER A 55 7.52 11.71 5.17
C SER A 55 7.40 12.32 3.77
N ALA A 56 7.93 13.53 3.61
CA ALA A 56 7.89 14.25 2.34
C ALA A 56 8.50 13.47 1.16
N ASP A 57 9.55 12.67 1.42
CA ASP A 57 10.22 11.81 0.44
C ASP A 57 9.57 10.42 0.29
N GLY A 58 8.52 10.12 1.05
CA GLY A 58 7.81 8.85 1.04
C GLY A 58 8.57 7.66 1.66
N THR A 59 9.78 7.84 2.20
CA THR A 59 10.61 6.72 2.67
C THR A 59 10.33 6.29 4.11
N ILE A 60 9.63 7.12 4.88
CA ILE A 60 9.27 6.85 6.28
C ILE A 60 7.77 7.03 6.46
N ALA A 61 7.11 5.99 6.97
CA ALA A 61 5.71 6.06 7.41
C ALA A 61 5.63 5.77 8.93
N VAL A 62 4.71 6.43 9.62
CA VAL A 62 4.43 6.18 11.04
C VAL A 62 2.94 5.97 11.25
N GLY A 63 2.58 5.21 12.27
CA GLY A 63 1.18 4.92 12.57
C GLY A 63 1.05 3.90 13.68
N PHE A 64 0.05 3.04 13.57
CA PHE A 64 -0.23 2.01 14.56
C PHE A 64 -0.26 0.62 13.95
N SER A 65 0.02 -0.39 14.77
CA SER A 65 -0.10 -1.78 14.38
C SER A 65 -0.43 -2.68 15.57
N SER A 66 -1.26 -3.70 15.34
CA SER A 66 -1.36 -4.85 16.23
C SER A 66 0.00 -5.52 16.38
N THR A 67 0.36 -5.87 17.61
CA THR A 67 1.60 -6.58 17.94
C THR A 67 1.31 -7.87 18.69
N ASP A 68 2.30 -8.75 18.86
CA ASP A 68 2.13 -9.95 19.69
C ASP A 68 1.88 -9.61 21.17
N ALA A 69 2.31 -8.42 21.60
CA ALA A 69 1.88 -7.85 22.87
C ALA A 69 0.45 -7.31 22.75
N LYS A 70 -0.33 -7.38 23.85
CA LYS A 70 -1.72 -6.91 23.89
C LYS A 70 -1.86 -5.46 23.39
N GLY A 71 -2.78 -5.24 22.46
CA GLY A 71 -3.16 -3.91 21.95
C GLY A 71 -2.46 -3.48 20.66
N ARG A 72 -2.77 -2.26 20.21
CA ARG A 72 -2.08 -1.58 19.11
C ARG A 72 -0.94 -0.73 19.67
N ARG A 73 0.21 -0.72 18.99
CA ARG A 73 1.36 0.11 19.34
C ARG A 73 1.70 1.07 18.24
N ALA A 74 2.33 2.19 18.60
CA ALA A 74 2.97 3.07 17.63
C ALA A 74 4.11 2.32 16.94
N VAL A 75 4.18 2.43 15.63
CA VAL A 75 5.20 1.79 14.80
C VAL A 75 5.70 2.74 13.71
N LEU A 76 6.87 2.42 13.19
CA LEU A 76 7.51 3.10 12.08
C LEU A 76 7.87 2.07 11.01
N TRP A 77 7.58 2.40 9.75
CA TRP A 77 8.02 1.65 8.58
C TRP A 77 9.07 2.45 7.83
N LYS A 78 10.19 1.79 7.52
CA LYS A 78 11.16 2.27 6.54
C LYS A 78 10.85 1.61 5.20
N ILE A 79 10.47 2.40 4.22
CA ILE A 79 10.07 1.94 2.90
C ILE A 79 11.26 2.05 1.95
N ILE A 80 11.55 0.97 1.24
CA ILE A 80 12.63 0.89 0.26
C ILE A 80 11.99 0.58 -1.09
N TYR A 81 12.07 1.53 -2.01
CA TYR A 81 11.60 1.35 -3.37
C TYR A 81 12.75 0.76 -4.21
N PRO A 82 12.59 -0.43 -4.80
CA PRO A 82 13.59 -0.96 -5.72
C PRO A 82 13.74 -0.01 -6.91
N ALA A 83 14.95 0.11 -7.45
CA ALA A 83 15.15 0.84 -8.69
C ALA A 83 14.24 0.24 -9.77
N ALA A 84 13.57 1.09 -10.54
CA ALA A 84 12.83 0.64 -11.71
C ALA A 84 13.79 -0.21 -12.55
N SER A 85 13.44 -1.48 -12.79
CA SER A 85 14.16 -2.32 -13.72
C SER A 85 14.19 -1.58 -15.05
N SER A 86 15.38 -1.18 -15.52
CA SER A 86 15.55 -0.60 -16.83
C SER A 86 15.38 -1.69 -17.88
N GLU A 87 14.17 -2.22 -18.03
CA GLU A 87 13.80 -3.00 -19.20
C GLU A 87 13.62 -2.01 -20.36
N SER A 88 14.72 -1.71 -21.06
CA SER A 88 14.66 -1.11 -22.39
C SER A 88 14.11 -2.15 -23.36
N GLY A 89 12.80 -2.31 -23.36
CA GLY A 89 12.06 -3.19 -24.27
C GLY A 89 10.81 -2.47 -24.74
N SER A 90 10.81 -2.04 -26.00
CA SER A 90 9.72 -1.39 -26.71
C SER A 90 8.33 -1.98 -26.44
N ASN A 91 7.35 -1.14 -26.07
CA ASN A 91 6.08 -1.14 -26.80
C ASN A 91 5.26 0.15 -26.60
N ALA A 92 4.65 0.57 -27.71
CA ALA A 92 3.87 1.79 -27.91
C ALA A 92 2.55 1.82 -27.09
N PRO A 93 1.80 2.96 -27.05
CA PRO A 93 0.76 3.18 -26.06
C PRO A 93 -0.48 2.34 -26.38
N ASN A 94 -0.89 1.47 -25.47
CA ASN A 94 -2.17 0.76 -25.58
C ASN A 94 -3.14 1.24 -24.50
N SER A 95 -3.96 2.20 -24.92
CA SER A 95 -5.42 2.21 -24.86
C SER A 95 -6.10 1.70 -23.57
N ALA A 96 -6.84 2.62 -22.95
CA ALA A 96 -7.83 2.36 -21.92
C ALA A 96 -8.71 1.13 -22.23
N HIS A 97 -8.70 0.15 -21.33
CA HIS A 97 -9.73 -0.89 -21.30
C HIS A 97 -10.28 -1.04 -19.88
N ILE A 98 -11.42 -0.40 -19.68
CA ILE A 98 -12.38 -0.69 -18.61
C ILE A 98 -12.92 -2.13 -18.79
N HIS A 99 -12.79 -2.97 -17.77
CA HIS A 99 -13.52 -4.23 -17.72
C HIS A 99 -14.73 -4.08 -16.79
N LEU A 100 -15.93 -4.01 -17.37
CA LEU A 100 -17.18 -4.22 -16.63
C LEU A 100 -17.40 -5.74 -16.49
N PRO A 101 -17.76 -6.26 -15.30
CA PRO A 101 -18.01 -7.69 -15.15
C PRO A 101 -19.34 -8.07 -15.82
N MET A 102 -19.29 -9.10 -16.66
CA MET A 102 -20.47 -9.80 -17.18
C MET A 102 -21.20 -10.53 -16.04
N GLN A 103 -22.51 -10.32 -15.91
CA GLN A 103 -23.35 -11.16 -15.04
C GLN A 103 -23.49 -12.58 -15.62
N PRO A 104 -23.57 -13.63 -14.80
CA PRO A 104 -23.91 -14.97 -15.27
C PRO A 104 -25.41 -15.06 -15.59
N THR A 105 -25.73 -15.53 -16.78
CA THR A 105 -27.08 -15.96 -17.15
C THR A 105 -27.39 -17.31 -16.48
N GLN A 106 -28.57 -17.41 -15.87
CA GLN A 106 -29.31 -18.68 -15.77
C GLN A 106 -30.44 -18.63 -16.79
#